data_AF-U2KVT2-F1
#
_entry.id   AF-U2KVT2-F1
#
_cell.length_a   1.000
_cell.length_b   1.000
_cell.length_c   1.000
_cell.angle_alpha   90.00
_cell.angle_beta   90.00
_cell.angle_gamma   90.00
#
_symmetry.space_group_name_H-M   'P 1'
#
loop_
_entity.id
_entity.type
_entity.pdbx_description
1 polymer ?
#
loop_
_entity_poly.entity_id
_entity_poly.type
_entity_poly.pdbx_seq_one_letter_code
_entity_poly.pdbx_strand_id
1 'polypeptide(L)' 'MEEKGMSENKQYENEYKVQAVKLAKKIGAVKAANELQIPVNTLYSWIRKVKIGSLDIGCGERSP' A
#
# COMPACT_ATOMS: atom_id res chain seq x y z
N MET A 1 -14.69 -11.05 16.30
CA MET A 1 -15.47 -10.10 15.49
C MET A 1 -14.80 -9.98 14.15
N GLU A 2 -15.57 -10.32 13.13
CA GLU A 2 -15.37 -10.14 11.68
C GLU A 2 -14.18 -10.85 11.02
N GLU A 3 -14.52 -12.04 10.52
CA GLU A 3 -14.13 -12.54 9.22
C GLU A 3 -14.18 -11.43 8.14
N LYS A 4 -13.15 -11.38 7.29
CA LYS A 4 -13.35 -11.08 5.87
C LYS A 4 -12.19 -11.66 5.07
N GLY A 5 -12.40 -12.89 4.59
CA GLY A 5 -11.77 -13.32 3.37
C GLY A 5 -12.06 -12.29 2.28
N MET A 6 -11.02 -11.75 1.67
CA MET A 6 -11.11 -11.13 0.36
C MET A 6 -10.03 -11.76 -0.49
N SER A 7 -10.45 -12.86 -1.13
CA SER A 7 -10.21 -13.20 -2.53
C SER A 7 -8.89 -12.70 -3.11
N GLU A 8 -8.07 -13.66 -3.50
CA GLU A 8 -6.96 -13.55 -4.46
C GLU A 8 -7.14 -12.43 -5.51
N ASN A 9 -6.75 -11.20 -5.20
CA ASN A 9 -6.43 -10.22 -6.23
C ASN A 9 -4.99 -10.50 -6.67
N LYS A 10 -4.87 -11.49 -7.56
CA LYS A 10 -3.68 -11.92 -8.32
C LYS A 10 -3.15 -10.82 -9.26
N GLN A 11 -2.99 -9.60 -8.76
CA GLN A 11 -2.53 -8.48 -9.59
C GLN A 11 -1.35 -7.73 -9.00
N TYR A 12 -1.11 -7.76 -7.68
CA TYR A 12 0.13 -7.24 -7.09
C TYR A 12 0.46 -7.96 -5.79
N GLU A 13 1.64 -8.57 -5.72
CA GLU A 13 2.17 -9.18 -4.50
C GLU A 13 2.11 -8.20 -3.33
N ASN A 14 1.90 -8.72 -2.12
CA ASN A 14 1.79 -7.87 -0.93
C ASN A 14 3.10 -7.08 -0.73
N GLU A 15 4.25 -7.73 -0.95
CA GLU A 15 5.57 -7.07 -0.94
C GLU A 15 5.67 -5.92 -1.95
N TYR A 16 5.11 -6.09 -3.15
CA TYR A 16 5.10 -5.02 -4.16
C TYR A 16 4.33 -3.80 -3.67
N LYS A 17 3.16 -4.00 -3.04
CA LYS A 17 2.38 -2.89 -2.46
C LYS A 17 3.14 -2.18 -1.34
N VAL A 18 3.84 -2.96 -0.50
CA VAL A 18 4.69 -2.44 0.59
C VAL A 18 5.83 -1.58 0.03
N GLN A 19 6.54 -2.08 -0.98
CA GLN A 19 7.61 -1.34 -1.64
C GLN A 19 7.09 -0.07 -2.31
N ALA A 20 5.96 -0.15 -2.99
CA ALA A 20 5.36 1.00 -3.65
C ALA A 20 5.01 2.12 -2.67
N VAL A 21 4.43 1.80 -1.52
CA VAL A 21 4.12 2.80 -0.50
C VAL A 21 5.39 3.33 0.19
N LYS A 22 6.41 2.48 0.43
CA LYS A 22 7.71 2.94 0.94
C LYS A 22 8.38 3.93 -0.02
N LEU A 23 8.35 3.62 -1.32
CA LEU A 23 8.84 4.51 -2.37
C LEU A 23 8.04 5.82 -2.41
N ALA A 24 6.71 5.73 -2.34
CA ALA A 24 5.82 6.89 -2.26
C ALA A 24 6.14 7.81 -1.08
N LYS A 25 6.51 7.25 0.08
CA LYS A 25 6.95 8.02 1.25
C LYS A 25 8.31 8.71 1.03
N LYS A 26 9.19 8.12 0.22
CA LYS A 26 10.56 8.64 -0.04
C LYS A 26 10.61 9.71 -1.13
N ILE A 27 9.94 9.47 -2.26
CA ILE A 27 10.00 10.35 -3.45
C ILE A 27 8.67 11.03 -3.79
N GLY A 28 7.59 10.69 -3.07
CA GLY A 28 6.23 11.16 -3.33
C GLY A 28 5.40 10.17 -4.15
N ALA A 29 4.10 10.10 -3.87
CA ALA A 29 3.18 9.17 -4.54
C ALA A 29 3.16 9.33 -6.07
N VAL A 30 3.21 10.57 -6.58
CA VAL A 30 3.19 10.81 -8.04
C VAL A 30 4.44 10.25 -8.72
N LYS A 31 5.63 10.50 -8.15
CA LYS A 31 6.89 9.99 -8.73
C LYS A 31 6.99 8.47 -8.61
N ALA A 32 6.64 7.91 -7.45
CA ALA A 32 6.63 6.47 -7.23
C ALA A 32 5.67 5.74 -8.17
N ALA A 33 4.47 6.28 -8.39
CA ALA A 33 3.51 5.71 -9.32
C ALA A 33 4.02 5.72 -10.78
N ASN A 34 4.70 6.80 -11.20
CA ASN A 34 5.32 6.87 -12.53
C ASN A 34 6.47 5.87 -12.67
N GLU A 35 7.34 5.73 -11.67
CA GLU A 35 8.46 4.77 -11.68
C GLU A 35 7.96 3.32 -11.75
N LEU A 36 6.92 3.02 -10.97
CA LEU A 36 6.30 1.70 -10.91
C LEU A 36 5.32 1.43 -12.07
N GLN A 37 5.08 2.42 -12.93
CA GLN A 37 4.10 2.37 -14.03
C GLN A 37 2.71 1.92 -13.55
N ILE A 38 2.32 2.35 -12.35
CA ILE A 38 0.97 2.10 -11.78
C ILE A 38 0.18 3.40 -11.72
N PRO A 39 -1.16 3.33 -11.72
CA PRO A 39 -1.98 4.51 -11.52
C PRO A 39 -1.69 5.13 -10.15
N VAL A 40 -1.49 6.46 -10.11
CA VAL A 40 -1.41 7.23 -8.85
C VAL A 40 -2.59 6.93 -7.92
N ASN A 41 -3.78 6.72 -8.49
CA ASN A 41 -4.99 6.42 -7.72
C ASN A 41 -4.90 5.08 -6.97
N THR A 42 -4.22 4.10 -7.56
CA THR A 42 -3.93 2.81 -6.93
C THR A 42 -3.00 2.99 -5.73
N LEU A 43 -1.95 3.79 -5.91
CA LEU A 43 -0.98 4.05 -4.85
C LEU A 43 -1.62 4.83 -3.68
N TYR A 44 -2.48 5.80 -3.97
CA TYR A 44 -3.29 6.48 -2.95
C TYR A 44 -4.21 5.51 -2.20
N SER A 45 -4.85 4.59 -2.92
CA SER A 45 -5.70 3.56 -2.32
C SER A 45 -4.90 2.67 -1.36
N TRP A 46 -3.66 2.32 -1.72
CA TRP A 46 -2.76 1.56 -0.85
C TRP A 46 -2.35 2.36 0.38
N ILE A 47 -1.91 3.61 0.22
CA ILE A 47 -1.55 4.51 1.34
C ILE A 47 -2.73 4.66 2.32
N ARG A 48 -3.95 4.84 1.80
CA ARG A 48 -5.16 4.91 2.63
C ARG A 48 -5.40 3.60 3.38
N LYS A 49 -5.22 2.45 2.72
CA LYS A 49 -5.32 1.12 3.36
C LYS A 49 -4.29 0.94 4.48
N VAL A 50 -3.08 1.50 4.35
CA VAL A 50 -2.09 1.52 5.46
C VAL A 50 -2.61 2.31 6.64
N LYS A 51 -3.16 3.50 6.36
CA LYS A 51 -3.62 4.42 7.40
C LYS A 51 -4.76 3.83 8.24
N ILE A 52 -5.64 3.03 7.62
CA ILE A 52 -6.73 2.33 8.31
C ILE A 52 -6.30 0.96 8.89
N GLY A 53 -5.05 0.54 8.71
CA GLY A 53 -4.54 -0.75 9.19
C GLY A 53 -4.98 -1.97 8.37
N SER A 54 -5.51 -1.77 7.16
CA SER A 54 -5.93 -2.85 6.26
C SER A 54 -4.83 -3.31 5.29
N LEU A 55 -3.69 -2.60 5.24
CA LEU A 55 -2.51 -3.00 4.48
C LEU A 55 -1.29 -2.87 5.40
N ASP A 56 -0.75 -4.02 5.82
CA ASP A 56 0.46 -4.04 6.64
C ASP A 56 1.69 -3.71 5.79
N ILE A 57 2.40 -2.64 6.14
CA ILE A 57 3.58 -2.13 5.42
C ILE A 57 4.85 -2.32 6.26
N GLY A 58 4.77 -3.11 7.34
CA GLY A 58 5.86 -3.25 8.31
C GLY A 58 6.30 -1.91 8.90
N CYS A 59 5.42 -0.92 8.98
CA CYS A 59 5.65 0.34 9.69
C CYS A 59 4.98 0.19 11.07
N GLY A 60 5.61 -0.62 11.91
CA GLY A 60 5.19 -0.88 13.30
C GLY A 60 5.45 0.33 14.19
N GLU A 61 4.83 1.46 13.88
CA GLU A 61 4.74 2.61 14.78
C GLU A 61 3.27 2.79 15.15
N ARG A 62 2.73 1.78 15.83
CA ARG A 62 1.55 1.96 16.68
C ARG A 62 2.08 2.58 17.98
N SER A 63 2.42 3.87 17.92
CA SER A 63 2.69 4.63 19.14
C SER A 63 1.36 4.75 19.91
N PRO A 64 1.39 4.59 21.25
CA PRO A 64 0.21 4.40 22.10
C PRO A 64 -0.76 5.59 22.11
#